data_AF-A0A4R2MUA7-F1
#
_entry.id   AF-A0A4R2MUA7-F1
#
_cell.length_a   1.000
_cell.length_b   1.000
_cell.length_c   1.000
_cell.angle_alpha   90.00
_cell.angle_beta   90.00
_cell.angle_gamma   90.00
#
_symmetry.space_group_name_H-M   'P 1'
#
loop_
_entity.id
_entity.type
_entity.pdbx_description
1 polymer ?
#
loop_
_entity_poly.entity_id
_entity_poly.type
_entity_poly.pdbx_seq_one_letter_code
_entity_poly.pdbx_strand_id
1 'polypeptide(L)'
;MAHICELLQVSDQPVYNWAKSYRTQGLAGILDGHKGGAPRKLSDKLVDAAVQIAQQLHQRYLDAPSFSLERLSVWLKKRGLSYKRGRRSLKKARCQ
;
A
#
# COMPACT_ATOMS: atom_id res chain seq x y z
N MET A 1 9.24 5.44 30.47
CA MET A 1 8.55 5.68 29.17
C MET A 1 7.27 6.47 29.35
N ALA A 2 6.40 6.14 30.32
CA ALA A 2 5.13 6.84 30.57
C ALA A 2 5.24 8.38 30.65
N HIS A 3 6.15 8.91 31.47
CA HIS A 3 6.37 10.36 31.60
C HIS A 3 6.75 11.06 30.27
N ILE A 4 7.54 10.40 29.42
CA ILE A 4 7.93 10.97 28.11
C ILE A 4 6.74 10.93 27.13
N CYS A 5 5.93 9.87 27.19
CA CYS A 5 4.73 9.74 26.35
C CYS A 5 3.70 10.82 26.70
N GLU A 6 3.51 11.08 27.99
CA GLU A 6 2.61 12.11 28.51
C GLU A 6 3.08 13.52 28.12
N LEU A 7 4.36 13.82 28.31
CA LEU A 7 4.95 15.13 27.98
C LEU A 7 4.89 15.44 26.48
N LEU A 8 5.05 14.43 25.63
CA LEU A 8 5.04 14.58 24.17
C LEU A 8 3.65 14.32 23.55
N GLN A 9 2.65 13.94 24.35
CA GLN A 9 1.31 13.54 23.90
C GLN A 9 1.32 12.51 22.76
N VAL A 10 2.22 11.53 22.84
CA VAL A 10 2.32 10.43 21.87
C VAL A 10 2.15 9.09 22.56
N SER A 11 1.76 8.06 21.80
CA SER A 11 1.79 6.70 22.30
C SER A 11 3.21 6.21 22.57
N ASP A 12 3.32 5.07 23.23
CA ASP A 12 4.57 4.38 23.55
C ASP A 12 5.36 3.96 22.31
N GLN A 13 4.66 3.59 21.23
CA GLN A 13 5.26 3.05 20.01
C GLN A 13 6.20 4.04 19.29
N PRO A 14 5.82 5.32 19.05
CA PRO A 14 6.74 6.36 18.57
C PRO A 14 7.99 6.52 19.43
N VAL A 15 7.83 6.60 20.75
CA VAL A 15 8.95 6.79 21.70
C VAL A 15 9.92 5.60 21.65
N TYR A 16 9.39 4.39 21.59
CA TYR A 16 10.19 3.17 21.40
C TYR A 16 10.95 3.20 20.07
N ASN A 17 10.27 3.56 18.98
CA ASN A 17 10.88 3.63 17.66
C ASN A 17 12.01 4.68 17.61
N TRP A 18 11.82 5.86 18.21
CA TRP A 18 12.86 6.89 18.30
C TRP A 18 14.06 6.44 19.12
N ALA A 19 13.82 5.84 20.30
CA ALA A 19 14.90 5.32 21.13
C ALA A 19 15.70 4.23 20.41
N LYS A 20 15.02 3.36 19.66
CA LYS A 20 15.65 2.32 18.84
C LYS A 20 16.47 2.90 17.68
N SER A 21 15.94 3.88 16.97
CA SER A 21 16.64 4.55 15.87
C SER A 21 17.86 5.33 16.37
N TYR A 22 17.75 6.02 17.50
CA TYR A 22 18.87 6.73 18.12
C TYR A 22 20.02 5.78 18.48
N ARG A 23 19.72 4.62 19.06
CA ARG A 23 20.75 3.62 19.42
C ARG A 23 21.47 3.04 18.21
N THR A 24 20.83 3.03 17.03
CA THR A 24 21.39 2.41 15.83
C THR A 24 22.07 3.41 14.90
N GLN A 25 21.61 4.66 14.87
CA GLN A 25 22.04 5.68 13.88
C GLN A 25 22.36 7.03 14.53
N GLY A 26 22.39 7.12 15.86
CA GLY A 26 22.62 8.36 16.59
C GLY A 26 21.57 9.42 16.27
N LEU A 27 22.01 10.68 16.24
CA LEU A 27 21.13 11.82 15.96
C LEU A 27 20.45 11.72 14.59
N ALA A 28 21.12 11.13 13.60
CA ALA A 28 20.56 10.93 12.27
C ALA A 28 19.28 10.07 12.31
N GLY A 29 19.21 9.06 13.18
CA GLY A 29 18.04 8.19 13.31
C GLY A 29 16.79 8.89 13.88
N ILE A 30 16.95 10.03 14.54
CA ILE A 30 15.83 10.87 14.99
C ILE A 30 15.41 11.84 13.87
N LEU A 31 16.39 12.42 13.17
CA LEU A 31 16.16 13.44 12.12
C LEU A 31 15.67 12.86 10.79
N ASP A 32 16.06 11.63 10.44
CA ASP A 32 15.66 10.92 9.21
C ASP A 32 14.15 10.59 9.19
N GLY A 33 13.47 10.77 10.32
CA GLY A 33 12.02 10.80 10.44
C GLY A 33 11.33 9.52 9.95
N HIS A 34 10.01 9.60 9.79
CA HIS A 34 9.28 8.53 9.11
C HIS A 34 9.59 8.62 7.61
N LYS A 35 10.42 7.70 7.11
CA LYS A 35 10.47 7.39 5.68
C LYS A 35 9.08 6.91 5.32
N GLY A 36 8.30 7.79 4.70
CA GLY A 36 6.89 7.55 4.40
C GLY A 36 6.65 6.19 3.74
N GLY A 37 5.40 5.72 3.80
CA GLY A 37 5.01 4.46 3.19
C GLY A 37 5.42 4.35 1.72
N ALA A 38 5.45 3.11 1.22
CA ALA A 38 5.81 2.83 -0.17
C ALA A 38 5.06 3.77 -1.12
N PRO A 39 5.72 4.35 -2.15
CA PRO A 39 5.10 5.25 -3.09
C PRO A 39 3.80 4.66 -3.64
N ARG A 40 2.78 5.51 -3.80
CA ARG A 40 1.47 5.10 -4.32
C ARG A 40 1.71 4.42 -5.68
N LYS A 41 1.44 3.11 -5.75
CA LYS A 41 1.69 2.31 -6.96
C LYS A 41 0.74 2.66 -8.11
N LEU A 42 -0.33 3.38 -7.80
CA LEU A 42 -1.35 3.84 -8.74
C LEU A 42 -1.22 5.36 -8.80
N SER A 43 -0.84 5.90 -9.96
CA SER A 43 -0.82 7.35 -10.19
C SER A 43 -2.24 7.86 -10.43
N ASP A 44 -2.51 9.12 -10.11
CA ASP A 44 -3.84 9.70 -10.27
C ASP A 44 -4.27 9.68 -11.75
N LYS A 45 -3.33 9.90 -12.69
CA LYS A 45 -3.57 9.74 -14.13
C LYS A 45 -4.12 8.35 -14.51
N LEU A 46 -3.63 7.29 -13.85
CA LEU A 46 -4.08 5.93 -14.12
C LEU A 46 -5.47 5.67 -13.50
N VAL A 47 -5.77 6.31 -12.37
CA VAL A 47 -7.11 6.31 -11.77
C VAL A 47 -8.10 6.98 -12.71
N ASP A 48 -7.77 8.16 -13.23
CA ASP A 48 -8.64 8.92 -14.14
C ASP A 48 -8.94 8.12 -15.42
N ALA A 49 -7.92 7.48 -16.00
CA ALA A 49 -8.10 6.59 -17.14
C ALA A 49 -9.04 5.41 -16.82
N ALA A 50 -8.89 4.80 -15.64
CA ALA A 50 -9.75 3.69 -15.22
C ALA A 50 -11.22 4.15 -15.03
N VAL A 51 -11.44 5.35 -14.48
CA VAL A 51 -12.78 5.94 -14.31
C VAL A 51 -13.44 6.18 -15.67
N GLN A 52 -12.71 6.74 -16.65
CA GLN A 52 -13.24 6.95 -17.99
C GLN A 52 -13.65 5.64 -18.67
N ILE A 53 -12.83 4.59 -18.55
CA ILE A 53 -13.15 3.26 -19.10
C ILE A 53 -14.40 2.69 -18.42
N ALA A 54 -14.52 2.83 -17.10
CA ALA A 54 -15.69 2.35 -16.36
C ALA A 54 -16.98 3.08 -16.78
N GLN A 55 -16.92 4.40 -16.96
CA GLN A 55 -18.05 5.20 -17.44
C GLN A 55 -18.47 4.79 -18.86
N GLN A 56 -17.50 4.60 -19.77
CA GLN A 56 -17.79 4.14 -21.13
C GLN A 56 -18.42 2.74 -21.15
N LEU A 57 -17.96 1.84 -20.29
CA LEU A 57 -18.56 0.51 -20.15
C LEU A 57 -20.00 0.60 -19.63
N HIS A 58 -20.27 1.46 -18.65
CA HIS A 58 -21.62 1.65 -18.12
C HIS A 58 -22.56 2.21 -19.19
N GLN A 59 -22.13 3.22 -19.95
CA GLN A 59 -22.92 3.80 -21.04
C GLN A 59 -23.20 2.81 -22.18
N ARG A 60 -22.24 1.93 -22.49
CA ARG A 60 -22.42 0.92 -23.55
C ARG A 60 -23.28 -0.26 -23.11
N TYR A 61 -23.34 -0.54 -21.81
CA TYR A 61 -24.02 -1.70 -21.25
C TYR A 61 -24.90 -1.27 -20.07
N LEU A 62 -25.88 -0.40 -20.36
CA LEU A 62 -26.86 0.10 -19.37
C LEU A 62 -27.67 -1.03 -18.70
N ASP A 63 -27.97 -2.09 -19.45
CA ASP A 63 -28.76 -3.23 -18.98
C ASP A 63 -27.91 -4.38 -18.42
N ALA A 64 -26.61 -4.14 -18.18
CA ALA A 64 -25.76 -5.18 -17.64
C ALA A 64 -26.22 -5.56 -16.22
N PRO A 65 -26.47 -6.87 -15.95
CA PRO A 65 -26.80 -7.31 -14.62
C PRO A 65 -25.65 -7.03 -13.66
N SER A 66 -25.98 -6.64 -12.43
CA SER A 66 -24.98 -6.44 -11.39
C SER A 66 -24.21 -7.74 -11.16
N PHE A 67 -22.89 -7.64 -11.06
CA PHE A 67 -22.02 -8.77 -10.83
C PHE A 67 -21.08 -8.48 -9.67
N SER A 68 -20.74 -9.51 -8.89
CA SER A 68 -19.75 -9.38 -7.83
C SER A 68 -18.33 -9.32 -8.43
N LEU A 69 -17.44 -8.56 -7.78
CA LEU A 69 -16.03 -8.48 -8.17
C LEU A 69 -15.34 -9.85 -8.19
N GLU A 70 -15.76 -10.76 -7.32
CA GLU A 70 -15.28 -12.14 -7.28
C GLU A 70 -15.63 -12.88 -8.58
N ARG A 71 -16.88 -12.80 -9.05
CA ARG A 71 -17.29 -13.41 -10.33
C ARG A 71 -16.57 -12.78 -11.51
N LEU A 72 -16.42 -11.46 -11.52
CA LEU A 72 -15.62 -10.77 -12.54
C LEU A 72 -14.17 -11.29 -12.57
N SER A 73 -13.56 -11.47 -11.40
CA SER A 73 -12.17 -11.96 -11.29
C SER A 73 -11.98 -13.36 -11.89
N VAL A 74 -12.96 -14.25 -11.71
CA VAL A 74 -12.96 -15.60 -12.31
C VAL A 74 -13.04 -15.52 -13.83
N TRP A 75 -13.92 -14.68 -14.36
CA TRP A 75 -14.06 -14.48 -15.81
C TRP A 75 -12.82 -13.84 -16.44
N LEU A 76 -12.22 -12.84 -15.79
CA LEU A 76 -10.98 -12.21 -16.22
C LEU A 76 -9.83 -13.24 -16.23
N LYS A 77 -9.72 -14.06 -15.19
CA LYS A 77 -8.73 -15.15 -15.12
C LYS A 77 -8.91 -16.16 -16.26
N LYS A 78 -10.15 -16.55 -16.58
CA LYS A 78 -10.46 -17.43 -17.71
C LYS A 78 -10.04 -16.83 -19.06
N ARG A 79 -10.06 -15.51 -19.20
CA ARG A 79 -9.58 -14.76 -20.37
C ARG A 79 -8.06 -14.46 -20.33
N GLY A 80 -7.30 -15.08 -19.42
CA GLY A 80 -5.86 -14.87 -19.29
C GLY A 80 -5.46 -13.60 -18.51
N LEU A 81 -6.42 -12.77 -18.13
CA LEU A 81 -6.20 -11.56 -17.33
C LEU A 81 -6.22 -11.93 -15.84
N SER A 82 -5.18 -12.63 -15.38
CA SER A 82 -5.00 -12.92 -13.96
C SER A 82 -4.11 -11.87 -13.31
N TYR A 83 -4.69 -11.05 -12.43
CA TYR A 83 -3.91 -10.24 -11.51
C TYR A 83 -3.22 -11.18 -10.50
N LYS A 84 -1.98 -11.59 -10.77
CA LYS A 84 -1.15 -12.15 -9.70
C LYS A 84 -0.97 -11.04 -8.68
N ARG A 85 -1.63 -11.14 -7.51
CA ARG A 85 -1.24 -10.38 -6.32
C ARG A 85 0.24 -10.67 -6.15
N GLY A 86 1.08 -9.70 -6.48
CA GLY A 86 2.51 -9.84 -6.32
C GLY A 86 2.80 -10.02 -4.84
N ARG A 87 2.88 -11.28 -4.37
CA ARG A 87 3.83 -11.60 -3.31
C ARG A 87 5.17 -11.20 -3.90
N ARG A 88 5.64 -10.01 -3.55
CA ARG A 88 7.07 -9.71 -3.55
C ARG A 88 7.67 -10.64 -2.50
N SER A 89 7.84 -11.92 -2.83
CA SER A 89 8.83 -12.73 -2.13
C SER A 89 10.15 -12.08 -2.48
N LEU A 90 10.71 -11.32 -1.54
CA LEU A 90 12.11 -10.93 -1.59
C LEU A 90 12.88 -12.22 -1.88
N LYS A 91 13.57 -12.30 -3.01
CA LYS A 91 14.53 -13.38 -3.24
C LYS A 91 15.47 -13.33 -2.05
N LYS A 92 15.48 -14.38 -1.23
CA LYS A 92 16.46 -14.53 -0.15
C LYS A 92 17.81 -14.71 -0.84
N ALA A 93 18.64 -13.68 -0.84
CA ALA A 93 20.04 -13.84 -1.22
C ALA A 93 20.65 -14.80 -0.19
N ARG A 94 21.11 -15.98 -0.65
CA ARG A 94 22.13 -16.71 0.10
C ARG A 94 23.43 -15.95 -0.14
N CYS A 95 23.93 -15.26 0.87
CA CYS A 95 25.36 -15.01 0.93
C CYS A 95 26.01 -16.30 1.44
N GLN A 96 26.91 -16.84 0.61
CA GLN A 96 27.94 -17.78 1.02
C GLN A 96 28.93 -17.07 1.93
#